data_AF-A0A822E4T5-F1
#
_entry.id   AF-A0A822E4T5-F1
#
_cell.length_a   1.000
_cell.length_b   1.000
_cell.length_c   1.000
_cell.angle_alpha   90.00
_cell.angle_beta   90.00
_cell.angle_gamma   90.00
#
_symmetry.space_group_name_H-M   'P 1'
#
loop_
_entity.id
_entity.type
_entity.pdbx_description
1 polymer ?
#
loop_
_entity_poly.entity_id
_entity_poly.type
_entity_poly.pdbx_seq_one_letter_code
_entity_poly.pdbx_strand_id
1 'polypeptide(L)'
;MFLLSIRFYFFIICNLFFFVKCNQSSLDSLDLTTNPDIIIKNCTIGELCTDSINSTSVHYYSVQYYFNPATAIRLTTSMKYDIKQNDPVLVVVRQIRGVVSWTLPYAFSNGMLYTSVARILCLFNEVNRTRPHTSTIFVEISTSNPDLIDYSIQLDNTTEYLLETGVERSFTVSPAMPVYYKFIFP
;
A
#
# COMPACT_ATOMS: atom_id res chain seq x y z
N MET A 1 -41.96 52.97 6.83
CA MET A 1 -42.62 53.19 8.13
C MET A 1 -43.17 51.82 8.55
N PHE A 2 -42.61 51.00 9.43
CA PHE A 2 -41.71 51.10 10.60
C PHE A 2 -40.59 50.02 10.46
N LEU A 3 -39.30 50.30 10.63
CA LEU A 3 -38.50 50.50 11.86
C LEU A 3 -38.41 49.29 12.82
N LEU A 4 -37.20 48.71 12.83
CA LEU A 4 -36.41 48.11 13.91
C LEU A 4 -37.09 47.28 15.02
N SER A 5 -36.60 46.06 15.21
CA SER A 5 -36.17 45.60 16.53
C SER A 5 -35.09 44.52 16.41
N ILE A 6 -33.83 44.97 16.44
CA ILE A 6 -32.65 44.14 16.72
C ILE A 6 -32.72 43.75 18.19
N ARG A 7 -32.71 42.44 18.49
CA ARG A 7 -32.36 41.94 19.83
C ARG A 7 -31.10 41.09 19.74
N PHE A 8 -30.02 41.68 20.24
CA PHE A 8 -28.83 40.99 20.71
C PHE A 8 -29.23 39.85 21.66
N TYR A 9 -29.01 38.61 21.26
CA TYR A 9 -28.82 37.51 22.20
C TYR A 9 -27.39 37.01 22.05
N PHE A 10 -26.54 37.61 22.86
CA PHE A 10 -25.18 37.20 23.11
C PHE A 10 -25.24 36.11 24.19
N PHE A 11 -25.37 34.84 23.78
CA PHE A 11 -25.02 33.71 24.65
C PHE A 11 -24.36 32.60 23.80
N ILE A 12 -23.03 32.68 23.82
CA ILE A 12 -22.04 31.61 23.77
C ILE A 12 -22.63 30.23 24.03
N ILE A 13 -22.41 29.28 23.10
CA ILE A 13 -21.89 27.90 23.28
C ILE A 13 -21.57 27.42 21.84
N CYS A 14 -20.31 27.52 21.43
CA CYS A 14 -19.36 26.40 21.40
C CYS A 14 -19.66 25.37 20.28
N ASN A 15 -18.95 25.57 19.16
CA ASN A 15 -18.39 24.52 18.30
C ASN A 15 -19.34 23.50 17.66
N LEU A 16 -19.73 23.79 16.41
CA LEU A 16 -20.00 22.77 15.38
C LEU A 16 -18.69 22.06 15.01
N PHE A 17 -18.22 21.17 15.89
CA PHE A 17 -17.41 20.04 15.47
C PHE A 17 -18.37 18.97 14.93
N PHE A 18 -18.34 18.76 13.62
CA PHE A 18 -18.90 17.56 12.99
C PHE A 18 -18.12 16.35 13.51
N PHE A 19 -18.54 15.80 14.66
CA PHE A 19 -18.19 14.45 15.03
C PHE A 19 -18.98 13.50 14.12
N VAL A 20 -18.27 12.87 13.20
CA VAL A 20 -18.71 11.61 12.59
C VAL A 20 -18.92 10.63 13.74
N LYS A 21 -20.17 10.41 14.14
CA LYS A 21 -20.52 9.32 15.05
C LYS A 21 -20.36 8.02 14.27
N CYS A 22 -19.32 7.25 14.58
CA CYS A 22 -19.33 5.81 14.32
C CYS A 22 -20.48 5.23 15.16
N ASN A 23 -21.55 4.82 14.48
CA ASN A 23 -22.71 4.20 15.12
C ASN A 23 -22.33 2.76 15.44
N GLN A 24 -22.05 2.49 16.72
CA GLN A 24 -21.65 1.17 17.19
C GLN A 24 -22.91 0.37 17.53
N SER A 25 -23.37 -0.44 16.58
CA SER A 25 -24.42 -1.43 16.80
C SER A 25 -23.99 -2.78 16.24
N SER A 26 -23.27 -3.53 17.08
CA SER A 26 -23.08 -4.99 17.15
C SER A 26 -21.64 -5.31 17.57
N LEU A 27 -21.36 -5.11 18.85
CA LEU A 27 -20.18 -5.65 19.53
C LEU A 27 -20.50 -7.09 19.93
N ASP A 28 -20.54 -7.99 18.96
CA ASP A 28 -20.49 -9.43 19.20
C ASP A 28 -19.03 -9.87 18.99
N SER A 29 -18.31 -9.93 20.12
CA SER A 29 -16.98 -10.51 20.34
C SER A 29 -16.03 -10.60 19.14
N LEU A 30 -15.35 -9.50 18.82
CA LEU A 30 -13.96 -9.62 18.33
C LEU A 30 -13.07 -9.74 19.57
N ASP A 31 -12.53 -10.93 19.78
CA ASP A 31 -11.63 -11.26 20.87
C ASP A 31 -10.33 -10.45 20.72
N LEU A 32 -10.21 -9.34 21.45
CA LEU A 32 -9.06 -8.42 21.43
C LEU A 32 -7.92 -8.87 22.37
N THR A 33 -7.75 -10.18 22.60
CA THR A 33 -6.77 -10.71 23.57
C THR A 33 -5.57 -11.45 22.99
N THR A 34 -5.36 -11.47 21.67
CA THR A 34 -4.10 -11.96 21.10
C THR A 34 -3.51 -10.89 20.18
N ASN A 35 -2.50 -10.18 20.67
CA ASN A 35 -1.62 -9.41 19.79
C ASN A 35 -1.03 -10.39 18.77
N PRO A 36 -1.15 -10.15 17.45
CA PRO A 36 -0.68 -11.11 16.47
C PRO A 36 0.83 -11.32 16.57
N ASP A 37 1.26 -12.57 16.37
CA ASP A 37 2.67 -12.94 16.42
C ASP A 37 3.42 -12.35 15.22
N ILE A 38 4.47 -11.59 15.47
CA ILE A 38 5.31 -10.99 14.42
C ILE A 38 6.35 -12.01 13.98
N ILE A 39 6.28 -12.45 12.72
CA ILE A 39 7.21 -13.42 12.13
C ILE A 39 8.09 -12.69 11.10
N ILE A 40 9.39 -12.66 11.39
CA ILE A 40 10.38 -12.05 10.49
C ILE A 40 10.71 -13.05 9.38
N LYS A 41 10.59 -12.59 8.14
CA LYS A 41 10.85 -13.38 6.93
C LYS A 41 12.00 -12.76 6.14
N ASN A 42 12.80 -13.63 5.54
CA ASN A 42 13.89 -13.22 4.66
C ASN A 42 13.42 -13.30 3.22
N CYS A 43 13.69 -12.26 2.44
CA CYS A 43 13.44 -12.26 1.00
C CYS A 43 14.49 -11.36 0.34
N THR A 44 15.01 -11.79 -0.81
CA THR A 44 16.03 -11.04 -1.55
C THR A 44 15.47 -10.49 -2.86
N ILE A 45 16.18 -9.52 -3.46
CA ILE A 45 15.78 -8.95 -4.75
C ILE A 45 16.02 -9.97 -5.86
N GLY A 46 15.04 -10.14 -6.74
CA GLY A 46 15.04 -11.13 -7.82
C GLY A 46 14.54 -12.51 -7.41
N GLU A 47 14.19 -12.70 -6.13
CA GLU A 47 13.66 -13.96 -5.61
C GLU A 47 12.14 -13.90 -5.46
N LEU A 48 11.46 -15.00 -5.83
CA LEU A 48 10.05 -15.18 -5.56
C LEU A 48 9.88 -15.85 -4.19
N CYS A 49 9.40 -15.08 -3.22
CA CYS A 49 9.21 -15.55 -1.85
C CYS A 49 7.73 -15.92 -1.64
N THR A 50 7.45 -17.18 -1.34
CA THR A 50 6.10 -17.70 -1.11
C THR A 50 5.91 -18.07 0.36
N ASP A 51 4.73 -17.80 0.90
CA ASP A 51 4.41 -18.11 2.30
C ASP A 51 2.88 -18.21 2.50
N SER A 52 2.48 -18.59 3.70
CA SER A 52 1.08 -18.71 4.08
C SER A 52 0.78 -17.94 5.37
N ILE A 53 -0.30 -17.16 5.41
CA ILE A 53 -0.66 -16.27 6.53
C ILE A 53 -2.10 -16.48 6.99
N ASN A 54 -2.36 -16.21 8.26
CA ASN A 54 -3.69 -16.23 8.87
C ASN A 54 -3.86 -15.01 9.81
N SER A 55 -4.99 -14.94 10.51
CA SER A 55 -5.33 -13.84 11.42
C SER A 55 -4.50 -13.76 12.70
N THR A 56 -3.70 -14.79 13.00
CA THR A 56 -2.91 -14.86 14.24
C THR A 56 -1.49 -14.33 14.09
N SER A 57 -1.01 -14.12 12.86
CA SER A 57 0.36 -13.72 12.60
C SER A 57 0.46 -12.53 11.65
N VAL A 58 1.57 -11.80 11.75
CA VAL A 58 1.97 -10.76 10.81
C VAL A 58 3.34 -11.11 10.26
N HIS A 59 3.47 -11.14 8.94
CA HIS A 59 4.74 -11.43 8.29
C HIS A 59 5.46 -10.13 7.95
N TYR A 60 6.73 -10.04 8.38
CA TYR A 60 7.55 -8.84 8.22
C TYR A 60 8.82 -9.15 7.44
N TYR A 61 9.00 -8.47 6.30
CA TYR A 61 10.16 -8.59 5.43
C TYR A 61 11.00 -7.32 5.49
N SER A 62 12.32 -7.49 5.61
CA SER A 62 13.30 -6.41 5.53
C SER A 62 14.26 -6.70 4.39
N VAL A 63 14.07 -6.01 3.26
CA VAL A 63 14.83 -6.23 2.03
C VAL A 63 15.81 -5.09 1.82
N GLN A 64 17.10 -5.42 1.79
CA GLN A 64 18.15 -4.45 1.46
C GLN A 64 18.27 -4.31 -0.05
N TYR A 65 18.44 -3.07 -0.52
CA TYR A 65 18.66 -2.77 -1.92
C TYR A 65 19.77 -1.74 -2.10
N TYR A 66 20.40 -1.80 -3.28
CA TYR A 66 21.36 -0.81 -3.72
C TYR A 66 20.67 0.20 -4.62
N PHE A 67 20.68 1.46 -4.22
CA PHE A 67 20.08 2.51 -5.04
C PHE A 67 20.91 2.81 -6.26
N ASN A 68 20.27 2.71 -7.42
CA ASN A 68 20.80 3.16 -8.69
C ASN A 68 19.77 4.08 -9.36
N PRO A 69 20.14 5.34 -9.71
CA PRO A 69 19.22 6.31 -10.31
C PRO A 69 18.71 5.95 -11.71
N ALA A 70 19.24 4.89 -12.33
CA ALA A 70 18.79 4.33 -13.60
C ALA A 70 17.81 3.13 -13.45
N THR A 71 17.58 2.65 -12.23
CA THR A 71 16.68 1.53 -11.94
C THR A 71 15.67 1.90 -10.86
N ALA A 72 14.45 1.39 -10.96
CA ALA A 72 13.45 1.43 -9.90
C ALA A 72 13.19 0.02 -9.34
N ILE A 73 12.56 -0.06 -8.18
CA ILE A 73 12.16 -1.33 -7.58
C ILE A 73 10.69 -1.55 -7.83
N ARG A 74 10.34 -2.68 -8.42
CA ARG A 74 8.97 -3.14 -8.60
C ARG A 74 8.68 -4.23 -7.59
N LEU A 75 7.64 -4.05 -6.80
CA LEU A 75 7.11 -5.08 -5.90
C LEU A 75 5.86 -5.68 -6.53
N THR A 76 5.91 -6.98 -6.78
CA THR A 76 4.80 -7.78 -7.24
C THR A 76 4.32 -8.66 -6.10
N THR A 77 3.02 -8.63 -5.83
CA THR A 77 2.38 -9.43 -4.79
C THR A 77 1.22 -10.19 -5.40
N SER A 78 1.12 -11.48 -5.10
CA SER A 78 0.01 -12.30 -5.56
C SER A 78 -0.51 -13.21 -4.46
N MET A 79 -1.77 -13.60 -4.59
CA MET A 79 -2.42 -14.60 -3.75
C MET A 79 -3.08 -15.67 -4.62
N LYS A 80 -3.39 -16.82 -4.02
CA LYS A 80 -4.23 -17.83 -4.69
C LYS A 80 -5.66 -17.31 -4.92
N TYR A 81 -6.28 -17.77 -6.01
CA TYR A 81 -7.53 -17.20 -6.55
C TYR A 81 -8.78 -17.43 -5.67
N ASP A 82 -8.72 -18.32 -4.68
CA ASP A 82 -9.92 -18.81 -3.97
C ASP A 82 -10.35 -17.95 -2.76
N ILE A 83 -9.75 -16.78 -2.57
CA ILE A 83 -10.00 -15.94 -1.39
C ILE A 83 -11.00 -14.85 -1.72
N LYS A 84 -12.10 -14.83 -0.96
CA LYS A 84 -13.18 -13.86 -1.09
C LYS A 84 -12.74 -12.48 -0.58
N GLN A 85 -13.34 -11.42 -1.12
CA GLN A 85 -13.07 -10.02 -0.75
C GLN A 85 -13.27 -9.71 0.75
N ASN A 86 -14.04 -10.54 1.47
CA ASN A 86 -14.40 -10.27 2.87
C ASN A 86 -13.20 -10.31 3.83
N ASP A 87 -12.15 -11.07 3.50
CA ASP A 87 -10.95 -11.20 4.33
C ASP A 87 -9.70 -10.95 3.49
N PRO A 88 -9.42 -9.68 3.14
CA PRO A 88 -8.32 -9.33 2.27
C PRO A 88 -6.97 -9.47 2.97
N VAL A 89 -5.96 -9.88 2.22
CA VAL A 89 -4.57 -9.73 2.62
C VAL A 89 -4.15 -8.29 2.42
N LEU A 90 -3.80 -7.60 3.51
CA LEU A 90 -3.27 -6.26 3.49
C LEU A 90 -1.75 -6.32 3.31
N VAL A 91 -1.26 -5.60 2.30
CA VAL A 91 0.17 -5.39 2.08
C VAL A 91 0.51 -3.94 2.38
N VAL A 92 1.46 -3.72 3.28
CA VAL A 92 1.97 -2.40 3.63
C VAL A 92 3.46 -2.35 3.35
N VAL A 93 3.87 -1.39 2.53
CA VAL A 93 5.26 -1.20 2.14
C VAL A 93 5.72 0.14 2.68
N ARG A 94 6.78 0.10 3.50
CA ARG A 94 7.39 1.28 4.10
C ARG A 94 8.76 1.53 3.49
N GLN A 95 8.97 2.75 3.07
CA GLN A 95 10.23 3.32 2.62
C GLN A 95 10.60 4.49 3.53
N ILE A 96 11.82 5.02 3.41
CA ILE A 96 12.37 6.06 4.31
C ILE A 96 11.45 7.29 4.46
N ARG A 97 10.70 7.67 3.41
CA ARG A 97 9.84 8.86 3.40
C ARG A 97 8.44 8.61 2.87
N GLY A 98 7.99 7.36 2.83
CA GLY A 98 6.71 7.02 2.23
C GLY A 98 6.19 5.67 2.67
N VAL A 99 4.87 5.56 2.67
CA VAL A 99 4.17 4.31 2.91
C VAL A 99 3.16 4.15 1.79
N VAL A 100 3.10 2.95 1.22
CA VAL A 100 2.08 2.57 0.24
C VAL A 100 1.48 1.25 0.69
N SER A 101 0.16 1.13 0.56
CA SER A 101 -0.54 -0.10 0.90
C SER A 101 -1.60 -0.43 -0.14
N TRP A 102 -1.92 -1.71 -0.22
CA TRP A 102 -3.00 -2.24 -1.04
C TRP A 102 -3.49 -3.56 -0.45
N THR A 103 -4.66 -4.00 -0.92
CA THR A 103 -5.27 -5.26 -0.52
C THR A 103 -5.20 -6.27 -1.65
N LEU A 104 -5.13 -7.56 -1.31
CA LEU A 104 -5.36 -8.70 -2.20
C LEU A 104 -6.59 -9.47 -1.70
N PRO A 105 -7.62 -9.71 -2.55
CA PRO A 105 -7.72 -9.24 -3.93
C PRO A 105 -7.84 -7.71 -3.98
N TYR A 106 -7.22 -7.09 -4.97
CA TYR A 106 -7.36 -5.67 -5.21
C TYR A 106 -8.67 -5.42 -5.97
N ALA A 107 -9.59 -4.71 -5.34
CA ALA A 107 -10.86 -4.34 -5.94
C ALA A 107 -10.72 -3.00 -6.69
N PHE A 108 -11.01 -3.01 -7.98
CA PHE A 108 -11.13 -1.78 -8.76
C PHE A 108 -12.59 -1.31 -8.79
N SER A 109 -12.80 -0.02 -9.08
CA SER A 109 -14.11 0.65 -8.95
C SER A 109 -15.23 0.05 -9.81
N ASN A 110 -14.90 -0.76 -10.80
CA ASN A 110 -15.84 -1.47 -11.68
C ASN A 110 -16.17 -2.90 -11.20
N GLY A 111 -15.76 -3.28 -9.99
CA GLY A 111 -16.01 -4.61 -9.42
C GLY A 111 -15.04 -5.70 -9.89
N MET A 112 -14.06 -5.38 -10.75
CA MET A 112 -13.01 -6.33 -11.09
C MET A 112 -12.07 -6.56 -9.91
N LEU A 113 -11.79 -7.83 -9.61
CA LEU A 113 -10.88 -8.27 -8.57
C LEU A 113 -9.57 -8.75 -9.20
N TYR A 114 -8.45 -8.29 -8.65
CA TYR A 114 -7.12 -8.69 -9.09
C TYR A 114 -6.40 -9.41 -7.95
N THR A 115 -6.02 -10.67 -8.20
CA THR A 115 -5.26 -11.50 -7.26
C THR A 115 -3.76 -11.25 -7.33
N SER A 116 -3.31 -10.49 -8.33
CA SER A 116 -1.93 -10.08 -8.52
C SER A 116 -1.87 -8.58 -8.75
N VAL A 117 -1.03 -7.91 -7.95
CA VAL A 117 -0.81 -6.46 -7.97
C VAL A 117 0.68 -6.21 -8.08
N ALA A 118 1.08 -5.30 -8.96
CA ALA A 118 2.46 -4.87 -9.07
C ALA A 118 2.55 -3.35 -8.99
N ARG A 119 3.45 -2.84 -8.15
CA ARG A 119 3.68 -1.40 -8.01
C ARG A 119 5.17 -1.08 -8.07
N ILE A 120 5.50 -0.05 -8.84
CA ILE A 120 6.84 0.55 -8.81
C ILE A 120 6.92 1.41 -7.54
N LEU A 121 7.88 1.10 -6.68
CA LEU A 121 8.10 1.82 -5.43
C LEU A 121 8.80 3.15 -5.72
N CYS A 122 8.27 4.21 -5.14
CA CYS A 122 8.65 5.56 -5.50
C CYS A 122 9.98 5.99 -4.86
N LEU A 123 11.00 6.22 -5.67
CA LEU A 123 12.32 6.68 -5.23
C LEU A 123 12.38 8.20 -5.00
N PHE A 124 11.24 8.87 -4.72
CA PHE A 124 11.03 10.32 -4.81
C PHE A 124 12.06 11.20 -4.08
N ASN A 125 12.82 10.66 -3.12
CA ASN A 125 13.80 11.43 -2.36
C ASN A 125 15.24 10.94 -2.46
N GLU A 126 15.49 9.88 -3.22
CA GLU A 126 16.86 9.49 -3.58
C GLU A 126 17.37 10.25 -4.80
N VAL A 127 16.49 10.95 -5.51
CA VAL A 127 16.83 11.82 -6.65
C VAL A 127 17.83 12.92 -6.27
N ASN A 128 17.79 13.40 -5.02
CA ASN A 128 18.75 14.40 -4.51
C ASN A 128 20.07 13.77 -4.02
N ARG A 129 20.14 12.45 -3.93
CA ARG A 129 21.35 11.70 -3.60
C ARG A 129 21.94 11.17 -4.89
N THR A 130 22.88 11.92 -5.45
CA THR A 130 23.67 11.51 -6.63
C THR A 130 24.61 10.34 -6.36
N ARG A 131 24.75 9.91 -5.11
CA ARG A 131 25.62 8.80 -4.72
C ARG A 131 24.80 7.53 -4.47
N PRO A 132 25.21 6.41 -5.07
CA PRO A 132 24.66 5.12 -4.73
C PRO A 132 24.81 4.86 -3.23
N HIS A 133 23.76 4.33 -2.61
CA HIS A 133 23.79 3.93 -1.22
C HIS A 133 22.88 2.73 -1.00
N THR A 134 23.14 2.01 0.08
CA THR A 134 22.29 0.90 0.53
C THR A 134 21.12 1.47 1.31
N SER A 135 19.92 1.04 0.95
CA SER A 135 18.66 1.40 1.60
C SER A 135 17.86 0.13 1.87
N THR A 136 16.83 0.23 2.70
CA THR A 136 15.99 -0.91 3.11
C THR A 136 14.52 -0.61 2.81
N ILE A 137 13.83 -1.59 2.23
CA ILE A 137 12.38 -1.61 2.09
C ILE A 137 11.83 -2.56 3.15
N PHE A 138 10.78 -2.13 3.83
CA PHE A 138 10.04 -2.96 4.75
C PHE A 138 8.70 -3.32 4.14
N VAL A 139 8.39 -4.61 4.09
CA VAL A 139 7.09 -5.11 3.62
C VAL A 139 6.43 -5.85 4.78
N GLU A 140 5.19 -5.48 5.06
CA GLU A 140 4.36 -6.08 6.10
C GLU A 140 3.12 -6.66 5.45
N ILE A 141 2.80 -7.89 5.82
CA ILE A 141 1.67 -8.65 5.29
C ILE A 141 0.85 -9.14 6.45
N SER A 142 -0.46 -8.89 6.40
CA SER A 142 -1.42 -9.27 7.43
C SER A 142 -2.77 -9.60 6.80
N THR A 143 -3.60 -10.36 7.50
CA THR A 143 -4.96 -10.69 7.09
C THR A 143 -5.87 -10.82 8.30
N SER A 144 -7.16 -10.61 8.13
CA SER A 144 -8.18 -10.97 9.13
C SER A 144 -8.69 -12.40 8.96
N ASN A 145 -8.27 -13.11 7.90
CA ASN A 145 -8.78 -14.44 7.59
C ASN A 145 -8.27 -15.48 8.62
N PRO A 146 -9.16 -16.22 9.30
CA PRO A 146 -8.75 -17.31 10.18
C PRO A 146 -8.10 -18.48 9.42
N ASP A 147 -8.46 -18.68 8.15
CA ASP A 147 -7.91 -19.72 7.30
C ASP A 147 -6.53 -19.35 6.77
N LEU A 148 -5.73 -20.38 6.46
CA LEU A 148 -4.40 -20.21 5.91
C LEU A 148 -4.49 -19.73 4.45
N ILE A 149 -3.95 -18.54 4.18
CA ILE A 149 -3.89 -17.92 2.86
C ILE A 149 -2.48 -18.00 2.31
N ASP A 150 -2.32 -18.63 1.14
CA ASP A 150 -1.07 -18.61 0.41
C ASP A 150 -0.91 -17.31 -0.39
N TYR A 151 0.24 -16.67 -0.22
CA TYR A 151 0.65 -15.49 -0.96
C TYR A 151 2.09 -15.59 -1.43
N SER A 152 2.47 -14.71 -2.35
CA SER A 152 3.84 -14.57 -2.81
C SER A 152 4.20 -13.11 -3.01
N ILE A 153 5.46 -12.78 -2.75
CA ILE A 153 6.06 -11.48 -3.02
C ILE A 153 7.31 -11.64 -3.87
N GLN A 154 7.55 -10.68 -4.74
CA GLN A 154 8.76 -10.59 -5.55
C GLN A 154 9.16 -9.12 -5.69
N LEU A 155 10.41 -8.81 -5.34
CA LEU A 155 10.99 -7.48 -5.55
C LEU A 155 12.00 -7.57 -6.67
N ASP A 156 11.81 -6.82 -7.74
CA ASP A 156 12.71 -6.81 -8.89
C ASP A 156 13.21 -5.39 -9.21
N ASN A 157 14.43 -5.30 -9.74
CA ASN A 157 14.92 -4.07 -10.35
C ASN A 157 14.36 -3.93 -11.76
N THR A 158 13.73 -2.80 -12.06
CA THR A 158 13.19 -2.48 -13.38
C THR A 158 13.77 -1.19 -13.92
N THR A 159 14.07 -1.17 -15.22
CA THR A 159 14.44 0.03 -15.98
C THR A 159 13.24 0.64 -16.70
N GLU A 160 12.08 -0.01 -16.66
CA GLU A 160 10.84 0.35 -17.36
C GLU A 160 10.11 1.58 -16.75
N TYR A 161 10.84 2.45 -16.07
CA TYR A 161 10.32 3.69 -15.50
C TYR A 161 11.00 4.92 -16.09
N LEU A 162 12.07 4.82 -16.89
CA LEU A 162 12.68 6.00 -17.53
C LEU A 162 12.15 6.15 -18.95
N LEU A 163 11.66 7.35 -19.28
CA LEU A 163 11.23 7.70 -20.63
C LEU A 163 12.27 8.62 -21.27
N GLU A 164 12.67 8.27 -22.50
CA GLU A 164 13.74 8.94 -23.25
C GLU A 164 13.18 9.49 -24.56
N THR A 165 13.61 10.70 -24.94
CA THR A 165 13.19 11.34 -26.19
C THR A 165 13.72 10.56 -27.39
N GLY A 166 12.85 10.24 -28.35
CA GLY A 166 13.24 9.54 -29.58
C GLY A 166 13.35 8.01 -29.47
N VAL A 167 13.02 7.44 -28.30
CA VAL A 167 12.99 5.99 -28.08
C VAL A 167 11.53 5.50 -28.03
N GLU A 168 11.14 4.66 -28.98
CA GLU A 168 9.81 4.02 -28.97
C GLU A 168 9.73 2.97 -27.85
N ARG A 169 8.59 2.95 -27.13
CA ARG A 169 8.33 2.01 -26.03
C ARG A 169 6.91 1.48 -26.12
N SER A 170 6.78 0.16 -26.03
CA SER A 170 5.49 -0.51 -25.83
C SER A 170 5.34 -0.89 -24.35
N PHE A 171 4.14 -0.76 -23.82
CA PHE A 171 3.84 -1.15 -22.44
C PHE A 171 2.44 -1.75 -22.33
N THR A 172 2.29 -2.64 -21.35
CA THR A 172 0.99 -3.20 -20.97
C THR A 172 0.62 -2.63 -19.60
N VAL A 173 -0.57 -2.07 -19.49
CA VAL A 173 -1.07 -1.46 -18.26
C VAL A 173 -2.34 -2.15 -17.79
N SER A 174 -2.49 -2.31 -16.48
CA SER A 174 -3.74 -2.71 -15.86
C SER A 174 -3.96 -1.90 -14.58
N PRO A 175 -5.20 -1.79 -14.07
CA PRO A 175 -5.47 -1.10 -12.81
C PRO A 175 -4.68 -1.64 -11.61
N ALA A 176 -4.37 -2.93 -11.60
CA ALA A 176 -3.55 -3.58 -10.57
C ALA A 176 -2.04 -3.52 -10.86
N MET A 177 -1.64 -3.17 -12.09
CA MET A 177 -0.26 -3.02 -12.52
C MET A 177 -0.08 -1.69 -13.27
N PRO A 178 -0.18 -0.55 -12.56
CA PRO A 178 0.08 0.76 -13.16
C PRO A 178 1.57 0.91 -13.51
N VAL A 179 1.84 1.62 -14.60
CA VAL A 179 3.19 1.97 -15.03
C VAL A 179 3.36 3.49 -14.89
N TYR A 180 4.42 3.90 -14.20
CA TYR A 180 4.77 5.31 -14.02
C TYR A 180 6.13 5.57 -14.64
N TYR A 181 6.20 6.61 -15.48
CA TYR A 181 7.45 7.02 -16.12
C TYR A 181 7.99 8.33 -15.53
N LYS A 182 9.28 8.35 -15.28
CA LYS A 182 10.10 9.53 -15.08
C LYS A 182 10.59 10.01 -16.44
N PHE A 183 10.31 11.26 -16.76
CA PHE A 183 10.86 11.96 -17.91
C PHE A 183 11.76 13.09 -17.42
N ILE A 184 12.94 13.24 -18.03
CA ILE A 184 13.87 14.33 -17.74
C ILE A 184 13.86 15.24 -18.96
N PHE A 185 13.41 16.49 -18.77
CA PHE A 185 13.47 17.49 -19.82
C PHE A 185 14.95 17.90 -20.07
N PRO A 186 15.38 18.00 -21.35
CA PRO A 186 16.70 18.50 -21.70
C PRO A 186 16.86 20.00 -21.43
#